data_AF-A0A7X7FXN0-F1
#
_entry.id   AF-A0A7X7FXN0-F1
#
_cell.length_a   1.000
_cell.length_b   1.000
_cell.length_c   1.000
_cell.angle_alpha   90.00
_cell.angle_beta   90.00
_cell.angle_gamma   90.00
#
_symmetry.space_group_name_H-M   'P 1'
#
loop_
_entity.id
_entity.type
_entity.pdbx_description
1 polymer ?
#
loop_
_entity_poly.entity_id
_entity_poly.type
_entity_poly.pdbx_seq_one_letter_code
_entity_poly.pdbx_strand_id
1 'polypeptide(L)'
;MNRLTDKKGAALLIALMVVFVVGTLGGVTALRSIQEGDVARRHLHSLQSFWLAEAGVQRALWEINSNNCRGLEDESGGLCTSCSTCLGEEKTAGGALATGDYEVTVSANGRIVTGAGDSSFARYTDGGRAIQVRLGADPLFGYAAFAQGGVMVGNNVLVDSYNSLDGLYGGSNVLENGDIGTNGGTVNVVGIENNAIVMGDITTGPGGTVLVGNNAIISGEQSHENTVTLSSVTVPEDLASLSSLGNISLSNNQAMTITAGDYKYGQISAENGTALNIDGDVRLYLTGLAAIDVENSLDINILEGGSLIIYTDGVISIRNNASINNLTQDPQALQIYSTYDGTDGVVFENNGNVYGAIYAPDTNITIENNAYVYGAVVGSQVEVANNGAIHYDENLANLNGTPSGDPQDWQEI
;
A
#
# COMPACT_ATOMS: atom_id res chain seq x y z
N MET A 1 -76.02 -18.51 -67.99
CA MET A 1 -75.58 -17.57 -66.94
C MET A 1 -76.39 -17.85 -65.68
N ASN A 2 -75.86 -18.65 -64.74
CA ASN A 2 -76.41 -18.77 -63.39
C ASN A 2 -75.23 -18.81 -62.41
N ARG A 3 -74.76 -17.61 -62.04
CA ARG A 3 -73.84 -17.38 -60.91
C ARG A 3 -74.70 -16.97 -59.73
N LEU A 4 -75.22 -17.95 -58.99
CA LEU A 4 -75.78 -17.73 -57.66
C LEU A 4 -74.76 -18.28 -56.65
N THR A 5 -73.89 -17.35 -56.25
CA THR A 5 -73.04 -17.26 -55.05
C THR A 5 -73.19 -18.38 -54.01
N ASP A 6 -72.21 -19.27 -54.01
CA ASP A 6 -72.02 -20.31 -53.00
C ASP A 6 -71.49 -19.71 -51.68
N LYS A 7 -72.42 -19.26 -50.83
CA LYS A 7 -72.12 -18.65 -49.52
C LYS A 7 -71.43 -19.61 -48.53
N LYS A 8 -71.41 -20.93 -48.80
CA LYS A 8 -70.80 -21.93 -47.92
C LYS A 8 -69.28 -21.99 -48.08
N GLY A 9 -68.75 -21.78 -49.30
CA GLY A 9 -67.30 -21.72 -49.55
C GLY A 9 -66.63 -20.48 -48.95
N ALA A 10 -67.30 -19.33 -48.99
CA ALA A 10 -66.80 -18.09 -48.38
C ALA A 10 -66.74 -18.17 -46.84
N ALA A 11 -67.72 -18.81 -46.20
CA ALA A 11 -67.73 -19.02 -44.76
C ALA A 11 -66.57 -19.92 -44.29
N LEU A 12 -66.22 -20.96 -45.06
CA LEU A 12 -65.08 -21.84 -44.77
C LEU A 12 -63.75 -21.08 -44.85
N LEU A 13 -63.56 -20.24 -45.88
CA LEU A 13 -62.34 -19.43 -46.04
C LEU A 13 -62.18 -18.41 -44.91
N ILE A 14 -63.26 -17.74 -44.51
CA ILE A 14 -63.25 -16.81 -43.38
C ILE A 14 -62.94 -17.54 -42.07
N ALA A 15 -63.57 -18.70 -41.83
CA ALA A 15 -63.28 -19.51 -40.65
C ALA A 15 -61.82 -19.97 -40.60
N LEU A 16 -61.25 -20.38 -41.74
CA LEU A 16 -59.85 -20.79 -41.83
C LEU A 16 -58.88 -19.62 -41.62
N MET A 17 -59.20 -18.43 -42.15
CA MET A 17 -58.43 -17.20 -41.85
C MET A 17 -58.47 -16.86 -40.37
N VAL A 18 -59.63 -16.96 -39.72
CA VAL A 18 -59.76 -16.69 -38.28
C VAL A 18 -58.95 -17.71 -37.47
N VAL A 19 -59.01 -18.99 -37.80
CA VAL A 19 -58.20 -20.03 -37.13
C VAL A 19 -56.71 -19.79 -37.35
N PHE A 20 -56.29 -19.39 -38.55
CA PHE A 20 -54.90 -19.07 -38.83
C PHE A 20 -54.41 -17.86 -38.01
N VAL A 21 -55.21 -16.78 -37.96
CA VAL A 21 -54.88 -15.58 -37.16
C VAL A 21 -54.81 -15.90 -35.67
N VAL A 22 -55.76 -16.69 -35.13
CA VAL A 22 -55.74 -17.10 -33.72
C VAL A 22 -54.56 -18.04 -33.43
N GLY A 23 -54.24 -18.96 -34.35
CA GLY A 23 -53.11 -19.87 -34.24
C GLY A 23 -51.76 -19.16 -34.26
N THR A 24 -51.57 -18.16 -35.14
CA THR A 24 -50.35 -17.36 -35.16
C THR A 24 -50.23 -16.48 -33.93
N LEU A 25 -51.33 -15.84 -33.48
CA LEU A 25 -51.33 -15.04 -32.25
C LEU A 25 -50.99 -15.90 -31.02
N GLY A 26 -51.63 -17.08 -30.89
CA GLY A 26 -51.39 -18.02 -29.80
C GLY A 26 -49.96 -18.60 -29.80
N GLY A 27 -49.41 -18.88 -30.99
CA GLY A 27 -48.03 -19.33 -31.15
C GLY A 27 -47.02 -18.26 -30.72
N VAL A 28 -47.24 -17.00 -31.12
CA VAL A 28 -46.37 -15.87 -30.74
C VAL A 28 -46.44 -15.61 -29.22
N THR A 29 -47.62 -15.66 -28.61
CA THR A 29 -47.75 -15.47 -27.15
C THR A 29 -47.06 -16.60 -26.38
N ALA A 30 -47.19 -17.85 -26.84
CA ALA A 30 -46.53 -18.99 -26.19
C ALA A 30 -44.99 -18.89 -26.26
N LEU A 31 -44.45 -18.54 -27.44
CA LEU A 31 -43.01 -18.33 -27.61
C LEU A 31 -42.51 -17.18 -26.74
N ARG A 32 -43.26 -16.08 -26.67
CA ARG A 32 -42.94 -14.94 -25.81
C ARG A 32 -42.92 -15.34 -24.33
N SER A 33 -43.90 -16.11 -23.85
CA SER A 33 -43.93 -16.59 -22.47
C SER A 33 -42.74 -17.50 -22.13
N ILE A 34 -42.29 -18.33 -23.06
CA ILE A 34 -41.09 -19.16 -22.87
C ILE A 34 -39.84 -18.28 -22.77
N GLN A 35 -39.69 -17.32 -23.69
CA GLN A 35 -38.56 -16.38 -23.70
C GLN A 35 -38.53 -15.52 -22.42
N GLU A 36 -39.69 -15.01 -21.98
CA GLU A 36 -39.80 -14.26 -20.72
C GLU A 36 -39.45 -15.15 -19.52
N GLY A 37 -39.85 -16.42 -19.51
CA GLY A 37 -39.45 -17.38 -18.49
C GLY A 37 -37.94 -17.67 -18.46
N ASP A 38 -37.30 -17.76 -19.63
CA ASP A 38 -35.86 -17.98 -19.73
C ASP A 38 -35.04 -16.75 -19.33
N VAL A 39 -35.52 -15.55 -19.68
CA VAL A 39 -34.91 -14.29 -19.24
C VAL A 39 -35.08 -14.12 -17.73
N ALA A 40 -36.28 -14.40 -17.18
CA ALA A 40 -36.53 -14.31 -15.75
C ALA A 40 -35.64 -15.28 -14.96
N ARG A 41 -35.48 -16.53 -15.42
CA ARG A 41 -34.59 -17.50 -14.78
C ARG A 41 -33.13 -17.06 -14.82
N ARG A 42 -32.63 -16.61 -15.97
CA ARG A 42 -31.25 -16.09 -16.08
C ARG A 42 -31.01 -14.88 -15.18
N HIS A 43 -31.99 -13.99 -15.07
CA HIS A 43 -31.89 -12.85 -14.16
C HIS A 43 -31.85 -13.29 -12.68
N LEU A 44 -32.68 -14.26 -12.28
CA LEU A 44 -32.64 -14.81 -10.92
C LEU A 44 -31.31 -15.48 -10.60
N HIS A 45 -30.77 -16.30 -11.52
CA HIS A 45 -29.46 -16.94 -11.35
C HIS A 45 -28.34 -15.91 -11.28
N SER A 46 -28.36 -14.90 -12.15
CA SER A 46 -27.39 -13.80 -12.10
C SER A 46 -27.44 -13.04 -10.78
N LEU A 47 -28.63 -12.76 -10.22
CA LEU A 47 -28.75 -12.12 -8.91
C LEU A 47 -28.21 -13.02 -7.81
N GLN A 48 -28.53 -14.31 -7.83
CA GLN A 48 -28.02 -15.27 -6.85
C GLN A 48 -26.50 -15.32 -6.85
N SER A 49 -25.87 -15.44 -8.03
CA SER A 49 -24.42 -15.42 -8.18
C SER A 49 -23.81 -14.11 -7.68
N PHE A 50 -24.45 -12.95 -7.93
CA PHE A 50 -24.01 -11.66 -7.41
C PHE A 50 -23.99 -11.64 -5.87
N TRP A 51 -25.07 -12.07 -5.23
CA TRP A 51 -25.14 -12.11 -3.76
C TRP A 51 -24.17 -13.12 -3.14
N LEU A 52 -23.88 -14.22 -3.84
CA LEU A 52 -22.85 -15.19 -3.43
C LEU A 52 -21.45 -14.57 -3.49
N ALA A 53 -21.13 -13.85 -4.57
CA ALA A 53 -19.87 -13.10 -4.70
C ALA A 53 -19.72 -12.05 -3.59
N GLU A 54 -20.78 -11.29 -3.30
CA GLU A 54 -20.78 -10.28 -2.24
C GLU A 54 -20.60 -10.90 -0.84
N ALA A 55 -21.27 -12.03 -0.57
CA ALA A 55 -21.11 -12.74 0.69
C ALA A 55 -19.66 -13.24 0.90
N GLY A 56 -19.02 -13.72 -0.17
CA GLY A 56 -17.61 -14.09 -0.15
C GLY A 56 -16.72 -12.89 0.20
N VAL A 57 -16.88 -11.77 -0.51
CA VAL A 57 -16.14 -10.54 -0.24
C VAL A 57 -16.34 -10.05 1.20
N GLN A 58 -17.57 -10.03 1.71
CA GLN A 58 -17.87 -9.64 3.10
C GLN A 58 -17.20 -10.55 4.12
N ARG A 59 -17.11 -11.85 3.85
CA ARG A 59 -16.37 -12.78 4.69
C ARG A 59 -14.88 -12.44 4.72
N ALA A 60 -14.25 -12.22 3.56
CA ALA A 60 -12.83 -11.87 3.49
C ALA A 60 -12.54 -10.53 4.18
N LEU A 61 -13.39 -9.52 3.99
CA LEU A 61 -13.33 -8.25 4.71
C LEU A 61 -13.35 -8.44 6.23
N TRP A 62 -14.25 -9.30 6.73
CA TRP A 62 -14.32 -9.60 8.16
C TRP A 62 -13.09 -10.34 8.67
N GLU A 63 -12.57 -11.31 7.91
CA GLU A 63 -11.36 -12.06 8.25
C GLU A 63 -10.13 -11.12 8.30
N ILE A 64 -10.01 -10.20 7.34
CA ILE A 64 -8.95 -9.17 7.28
C ILE A 64 -9.06 -8.21 8.47
N ASN A 65 -10.23 -7.62 8.72
CA ASN A 65 -10.45 -6.70 9.83
C ASN A 65 -10.23 -7.34 11.21
N SER A 66 -10.50 -8.64 11.34
CA SER A 66 -10.29 -9.38 12.58
C SER A 66 -8.87 -9.96 12.72
N ASN A 67 -7.98 -9.69 11.76
CA ASN A 67 -6.66 -10.30 11.61
C ASN A 67 -6.68 -11.84 11.73
N ASN A 68 -7.76 -12.47 11.26
CA ASN A 68 -8.05 -13.89 11.42
C ASN A 68 -8.33 -14.55 10.06
N CYS A 69 -7.30 -14.61 9.23
CA CYS A 69 -7.33 -15.15 7.87
C CYS A 69 -7.33 -16.69 7.81
N ARG A 70 -7.75 -17.40 8.86
CA ARG A 70 -7.68 -18.88 8.94
C ARG A 70 -8.45 -19.64 7.87
N GLY A 71 -9.34 -18.96 7.15
CA GLY A 71 -10.12 -19.51 6.05
C GLY A 71 -9.49 -19.32 4.68
N LEU A 72 -8.39 -18.56 4.57
CA LEU A 72 -7.64 -18.34 3.34
C LEU A 72 -6.55 -19.40 3.18
N GLU A 73 -6.52 -19.98 1.99
CA GLU A 73 -5.57 -20.99 1.55
C GLU A 73 -4.63 -20.38 0.50
N ASP A 74 -3.37 -20.80 0.52
CA ASP A 74 -2.42 -20.51 -0.55
C ASP A 74 -2.58 -21.48 -1.74
N GLU A 75 -1.86 -21.24 -2.84
CA GLU A 75 -1.89 -22.13 -4.02
C GLU A 75 -1.42 -23.58 -3.72
N SER A 76 -0.76 -23.79 -2.59
CA SER A 76 -0.30 -25.09 -2.09
C SER A 76 -1.25 -25.74 -1.06
N GLY A 77 -2.38 -25.09 -0.73
CA GLY A 77 -3.35 -25.55 0.28
C GLY A 77 -2.93 -25.29 1.74
N GLY A 78 -1.96 -24.41 1.97
CA GLY A 78 -1.54 -23.95 3.29
C GLY A 78 -2.53 -22.95 3.88
N LEU A 79 -2.98 -23.19 5.13
CA LEU A 79 -3.91 -22.32 5.84
C LEU A 79 -3.16 -21.17 6.53
N CYS A 80 -3.65 -19.94 6.38
CA CYS A 80 -3.11 -18.79 7.08
C CYS A 80 -3.40 -18.82 8.60
N THR A 81 -2.49 -18.31 9.44
CA THR A 81 -2.74 -18.14 10.89
C THR A 81 -3.21 -16.74 11.27
N SER A 82 -2.69 -15.71 10.61
CA SER A 82 -3.12 -14.30 10.72
C SER A 82 -2.96 -13.61 9.37
N CYS A 83 -3.67 -12.50 9.16
CA CYS A 83 -3.62 -11.76 7.91
C CYS A 83 -2.28 -11.02 7.76
N SER A 84 -1.72 -10.50 8.85
CA SER A 84 -0.45 -9.76 8.84
C SER A 84 0.77 -10.56 8.40
N THR A 85 0.77 -11.90 8.54
CA THR A 85 1.90 -12.76 8.21
C THR A 85 1.67 -13.64 6.97
N CYS A 86 0.46 -13.61 6.40
CA CYS A 86 0.08 -14.46 5.26
C CYS A 86 0.05 -13.72 3.93
N LEU A 87 0.31 -12.40 3.93
CA LEU A 87 0.39 -11.57 2.74
C LEU A 87 1.80 -11.65 2.15
N GLY A 88 1.88 -11.88 0.84
CA GLY A 88 3.11 -12.18 0.09
C GLY A 88 2.85 -12.99 -1.17
N GLU A 89 1.74 -13.72 -1.23
CA GLU A 89 1.22 -14.44 -2.40
C GLU A 89 -0.31 -14.35 -2.44
N GLU A 90 -0.90 -14.61 -3.60
CA GLU A 90 -2.36 -14.66 -3.76
C GLU A 90 -2.97 -15.78 -2.88
N LYS A 91 -4.07 -15.48 -2.20
CA LYS A 91 -4.78 -16.44 -1.33
C LYS A 91 -6.22 -16.59 -1.76
N THR A 92 -6.77 -17.79 -1.63
CA THR A 92 -8.16 -18.10 -2.01
C THR A 92 -8.96 -18.70 -0.85
N ALA A 93 -10.26 -18.45 -0.81
CA ALA A 93 -11.19 -19.09 0.10
C ALA A 93 -12.49 -19.41 -0.63
N GLY A 94 -12.90 -20.67 -0.60
CA GLY A 94 -14.13 -21.14 -1.22
C GLY A 94 -15.14 -21.69 -0.22
N GLY A 95 -16.41 -21.71 -0.59
CA GLY A 95 -17.44 -22.39 0.17
C GLY A 95 -18.61 -22.82 -0.70
N ALA A 96 -19.04 -24.07 -0.53
CA ALA A 96 -20.25 -24.60 -1.16
C ALA A 96 -21.47 -24.37 -0.25
N LEU A 97 -22.45 -23.64 -0.74
CA LEU A 97 -23.73 -23.40 -0.07
C LEU A 97 -24.85 -24.18 -0.78
N ALA A 98 -25.97 -24.39 -0.10
CA ALA A 98 -27.13 -25.07 -0.68
C ALA A 98 -27.72 -24.35 -1.92
N THR A 99 -27.37 -23.06 -2.10
CA THR A 99 -27.87 -22.19 -3.17
C THR A 99 -26.84 -21.92 -4.28
N GLY A 100 -25.62 -22.45 -4.16
CA GLY A 100 -24.51 -22.21 -5.09
C GLY A 100 -23.16 -22.15 -4.37
N ASP A 101 -22.11 -21.93 -5.12
CA ASP A 101 -20.73 -21.87 -4.64
C ASP A 101 -20.24 -20.42 -4.68
N TYR A 102 -19.33 -20.08 -3.76
CA TYR A 102 -18.57 -18.84 -3.85
C TYR A 102 -17.09 -19.12 -3.67
N GLU A 103 -16.28 -18.28 -4.29
CA GLU A 103 -14.83 -18.25 -4.20
C GLU A 103 -14.39 -16.80 -3.97
N VAL A 104 -13.35 -16.61 -3.18
CA VAL A 104 -12.80 -15.30 -2.87
C VAL A 104 -11.30 -15.37 -3.04
N THR A 105 -10.73 -14.41 -3.74
CA THR A 105 -9.31 -14.27 -3.99
C THR A 105 -8.83 -12.96 -3.36
N VAL A 106 -7.79 -13.03 -2.54
CA VAL A 106 -7.10 -11.89 -1.94
C VAL A 106 -5.73 -11.77 -2.60
N SER A 107 -5.41 -10.61 -3.17
CA SER A 107 -4.12 -10.37 -3.82
C SER A 107 -2.96 -10.48 -2.84
N ALA A 108 -1.74 -10.70 -3.36
CA ALA A 108 -0.52 -10.85 -2.55
C ALA A 108 -0.27 -9.68 -1.58
N ASN A 109 -0.61 -8.44 -1.99
CA ASN A 109 -0.50 -7.26 -1.14
C ASN A 109 -1.72 -7.04 -0.21
N GLY A 110 -2.73 -7.92 -0.28
CA GLY A 110 -3.95 -7.86 0.53
C GLY A 110 -4.92 -6.73 0.16
N ARG A 111 -4.64 -5.96 -0.90
CA ARG A 111 -5.38 -4.74 -1.25
C ARG A 111 -6.53 -4.96 -2.22
N ILE A 112 -6.57 -6.11 -2.88
CA ILE A 112 -7.62 -6.44 -3.85
C ILE A 112 -8.27 -7.73 -3.39
N VAL A 113 -9.58 -7.66 -3.13
CA VAL A 113 -10.42 -8.80 -2.81
C VAL A 113 -11.38 -9.00 -3.97
N THR A 114 -11.31 -10.16 -4.62
CA THR A 114 -12.20 -10.53 -5.72
C THR A 114 -13.10 -11.67 -5.26
N GLY A 115 -14.41 -11.46 -5.18
CA GLY A 115 -15.38 -12.52 -4.91
C GLY A 115 -16.04 -12.97 -6.20
N ALA A 116 -16.06 -14.28 -6.45
CA ALA A 116 -16.80 -14.91 -7.53
C ALA A 116 -17.92 -15.77 -6.94
N GLY A 117 -19.12 -15.68 -7.50
CA GLY A 117 -20.26 -16.50 -7.11
C GLY A 117 -20.79 -17.26 -8.32
N ASP A 118 -21.11 -18.53 -8.11
CA ASP A 118 -21.72 -19.40 -9.11
C ASP A 118 -22.97 -20.09 -8.53
N SER A 119 -24.14 -19.76 -9.08
CA SER A 119 -25.38 -20.49 -8.81
C SER A 119 -25.43 -21.78 -9.66
N SER A 120 -24.56 -22.73 -9.35
CA SER A 120 -24.39 -24.01 -10.04
C SER A 120 -25.59 -24.96 -9.84
N PHE A 121 -26.78 -24.60 -10.32
CA PHE A 121 -27.82 -25.58 -10.59
C PHE A 121 -27.42 -26.32 -11.88
N ALA A 122 -27.03 -27.59 -11.75
CA ALA A 122 -26.32 -28.47 -12.70
C ALA A 122 -26.84 -28.63 -14.16
N ARG A 123 -27.60 -27.67 -14.71
CA ARG A 123 -28.06 -27.62 -16.11
C ARG A 123 -27.80 -26.29 -16.82
N TYR A 124 -27.31 -25.25 -16.15
CA TYR A 124 -26.97 -23.97 -16.77
C TYR A 124 -25.61 -23.49 -16.27
N THR A 125 -24.55 -23.74 -17.04
CA THR A 125 -23.15 -23.41 -16.73
C THR A 125 -22.77 -21.96 -17.08
N ASP A 126 -23.71 -21.03 -17.04
CA ASP A 126 -23.48 -19.68 -17.57
C ASP A 126 -24.27 -18.65 -16.75
N GLY A 127 -23.74 -18.34 -15.57
CA GLY A 127 -24.34 -17.41 -14.63
C GLY A 127 -23.39 -16.87 -13.57
N GLY A 128 -22.08 -17.09 -13.70
CA GLY A 128 -21.09 -16.57 -12.75
C GLY A 128 -21.08 -15.04 -12.71
N ARG A 129 -20.91 -14.48 -11.51
CA ARG A 129 -20.68 -13.05 -11.29
C ARG A 129 -19.44 -12.88 -10.44
N ALA A 130 -18.63 -11.89 -10.78
CA ALA A 130 -17.46 -11.53 -10.00
C ALA A 130 -17.52 -10.06 -9.60
N ILE A 131 -17.08 -9.79 -8.38
CA ILE A 131 -17.02 -8.48 -7.78
C ILE A 131 -15.59 -8.30 -7.30
N GLN A 132 -15.01 -7.15 -7.59
CA GLN A 132 -13.71 -6.76 -7.08
C GLN A 132 -13.85 -5.54 -6.16
N VAL A 133 -13.24 -5.65 -4.99
CA VAL A 133 -13.15 -4.57 -4.00
C VAL A 133 -11.69 -4.24 -3.78
N ARG A 134 -11.38 -2.95 -3.87
CA ARG A 134 -10.09 -2.42 -3.45
C ARG A 134 -10.18 -2.00 -2.00
N LEU A 135 -9.36 -2.60 -1.17
CA LEU A 135 -9.24 -2.28 0.25
C LEU A 135 -8.32 -1.07 0.45
N GLY A 136 -8.68 -0.25 1.43
CA GLY A 136 -7.78 0.71 2.03
C GLY A 136 -6.62 -0.01 2.69
N ALA A 137 -5.53 0.70 2.91
CA ALA A 137 -4.51 0.27 3.84
C ALA A 137 -4.37 1.36 4.87
N ASP A 138 -4.07 1.00 6.12
CA ASP A 138 -3.44 1.97 7.02
C ASP A 138 -2.01 2.14 6.49
N PRO A 139 -1.70 3.26 5.84
CA PRO A 139 -0.41 3.41 5.20
C PRO A 139 0.68 3.42 6.27
N LEU A 140 1.72 2.62 6.09
CA LEU A 140 2.90 2.67 6.96
C LEU A 140 3.52 4.08 6.93
N PHE A 141 3.44 4.71 5.75
CA PHE A 141 3.90 6.05 5.46
C PHE A 141 2.73 6.92 5.02
N GLY A 142 1.85 7.28 5.95
CA GLY A 142 0.73 8.21 5.71
C GLY A 142 1.05 9.68 5.95
N TYR A 143 2.23 9.95 6.50
CA TYR A 143 2.68 11.27 6.93
C TYR A 143 4.09 11.52 6.39
N ALA A 144 4.45 12.79 6.20
CA ALA A 144 5.82 13.20 5.90
C ALA A 144 6.76 12.75 7.03
N ALA A 145 6.34 13.02 8.26
CA ALA A 145 7.00 12.59 9.49
C ALA A 145 5.97 12.08 10.49
N PHE A 146 6.19 10.88 11.01
CA PHE A 146 5.38 10.30 12.07
C PHE A 146 6.24 9.85 13.25
N ALA A 147 5.78 10.13 14.48
CA ALA A 147 6.47 9.65 15.67
C ALA A 147 5.55 8.90 16.64
N GLN A 148 6.06 7.88 17.34
CA GLN A 148 5.38 7.33 18.52
C GLN A 148 5.35 8.36 19.67
N GLY A 149 6.43 9.13 19.81
CA GLY A 149 6.72 10.11 20.85
C GLY A 149 6.54 11.54 20.37
N GLY A 150 7.63 12.25 20.06
CA GLY A 150 7.59 13.67 19.67
C GLY A 150 8.10 13.93 18.26
N VAL A 151 7.61 15.00 17.64
CA VAL A 151 8.15 15.52 16.37
C VAL A 151 8.64 16.95 16.57
N MET A 152 9.90 17.20 16.26
CA MET A 152 10.53 18.51 16.34
C MET A 152 10.93 18.98 14.94
N VAL A 153 10.37 20.11 14.52
CA VAL A 153 10.66 20.81 13.27
C VAL A 153 11.40 22.08 13.63
N GLY A 154 12.71 22.08 13.45
CA GLY A 154 13.64 23.13 13.79
C GLY A 154 13.53 24.38 12.91
N ASN A 155 14.35 25.38 13.21
CA ASN A 155 14.28 26.68 12.53
C ASN A 155 14.52 26.57 11.00
N ASN A 156 13.70 27.29 10.23
CA ASN A 156 13.75 27.35 8.76
C ASN A 156 13.62 26.00 8.04
N VAL A 157 12.99 25.01 8.67
CA VAL A 157 12.68 23.72 8.03
C VAL A 157 11.42 23.86 7.17
N LEU A 158 11.42 23.18 6.03
CA LEU A 158 10.25 23.04 5.16
C LEU A 158 9.76 21.59 5.20
N VAL A 159 8.47 21.41 5.41
CA VAL A 159 7.77 20.14 5.22
C VAL A 159 6.66 20.37 4.21
N ASP A 160 6.70 19.66 3.10
CA ASP A 160 5.68 19.70 2.04
C ASP A 160 5.52 18.32 1.42
N SER A 161 4.91 18.24 0.24
CA SER A 161 4.68 16.98 -0.46
C SER A 161 4.82 17.08 -1.97
N TYR A 162 4.89 15.93 -2.62
CA TYR A 162 4.78 15.73 -4.06
C TYR A 162 4.32 14.29 -4.31
N ASN A 163 4.00 13.97 -5.57
CA ASN A 163 3.70 12.61 -5.97
C ASN A 163 4.71 12.14 -7.00
N SER A 164 5.50 11.10 -6.68
CA SER A 164 6.49 10.54 -7.60
C SER A 164 5.86 9.93 -8.87
N LEU A 165 4.58 9.54 -8.83
CA LEU A 165 3.84 9.07 -10.01
C LEU A 165 3.59 10.18 -11.04
N ASP A 166 3.48 11.43 -10.59
CA ASP A 166 3.25 12.60 -11.45
C ASP A 166 4.58 13.22 -11.96
N GLY A 167 5.71 12.69 -11.49
CA GLY A 167 7.06 13.07 -11.89
C GLY A 167 7.94 13.51 -10.71
N LEU A 168 9.08 14.12 -11.02
CA LEU A 168 10.01 14.60 -10.00
C LEU A 168 9.43 15.80 -9.22
N TYR A 169 9.89 15.97 -7.98
CA TYR A 169 9.57 17.12 -7.14
C TYR A 169 9.91 18.45 -7.84
N GLY A 170 8.98 19.42 -7.76
CA GLY A 170 9.18 20.78 -8.26
C GLY A 170 8.19 21.23 -9.33
N GLY A 171 8.25 22.51 -9.69
CA GLY A 171 7.34 23.10 -10.67
C GLY A 171 5.90 23.08 -10.17
N SER A 172 5.03 22.31 -10.84
CA SER A 172 3.65 22.09 -10.40
C SER A 172 3.47 20.88 -9.46
N ASN A 173 4.52 20.07 -9.26
CA ASN A 173 4.52 18.91 -8.38
C ASN A 173 5.13 19.28 -7.02
N VAL A 174 4.58 20.34 -6.42
CA VAL A 174 4.83 20.76 -5.04
C VAL A 174 3.44 20.97 -4.44
N LEU A 175 3.08 20.11 -3.50
CA LEU A 175 1.75 19.92 -2.96
C LEU A 175 1.75 20.21 -1.45
N GLU A 176 0.56 20.34 -0.87
CA GLU A 176 0.36 20.78 0.52
C GLU A 176 -0.13 19.66 1.45
N ASN A 177 0.22 18.41 1.17
CA ASN A 177 -0.08 17.21 1.96
C ASN A 177 1.14 16.71 2.76
N GLY A 178 2.03 17.62 3.18
CA GLY A 178 3.20 17.36 4.01
C GLY A 178 2.84 17.19 5.49
N ASP A 179 1.96 16.24 5.78
CA ASP A 179 1.37 16.07 7.11
C ASP A 179 2.40 15.58 8.14
N ILE A 180 2.27 16.06 9.37
CA ILE A 180 3.09 15.63 10.50
C ILE A 180 2.20 15.01 11.57
N GLY A 181 2.55 13.81 12.02
CA GLY A 181 1.75 13.07 13.00
C GLY A 181 2.55 12.59 14.19
N THR A 182 1.89 12.49 15.33
CA THR A 182 2.42 11.76 16.48
C THR A 182 1.33 11.07 17.31
N ASN A 183 1.68 9.94 17.92
CA ASN A 183 0.85 9.30 18.96
C ASN A 183 1.06 9.89 20.36
N GLY A 184 2.06 10.75 20.53
CA GLY A 184 2.38 11.33 21.82
C GLY A 184 1.28 12.28 22.31
N GLY A 185 0.91 12.13 23.59
CA GLY A 185 -0.16 12.89 24.24
C GLY A 185 0.35 13.91 25.28
N THR A 186 1.60 14.35 25.16
CA THR A 186 2.21 15.29 26.12
C THR A 186 2.17 16.74 25.62
N VAL A 187 2.29 17.69 26.56
CA VAL A 187 2.41 19.11 26.21
C VAL A 187 3.66 19.35 25.36
N ASN A 188 3.51 20.10 24.27
CA ASN A 188 4.54 20.47 23.30
C ASN A 188 5.21 19.24 22.66
N VAL A 189 4.43 18.20 22.41
CA VAL A 189 4.90 16.96 21.79
C VAL A 189 5.25 17.14 20.32
N VAL A 190 4.61 18.10 19.65
CA VAL A 190 5.04 18.62 18.36
C VAL A 190 5.59 20.02 18.57
N GLY A 191 6.84 20.26 18.19
CA GLY A 191 7.47 21.57 18.23
C GLY A 191 7.78 22.05 16.83
N ILE A 192 7.20 23.18 16.43
CA ILE A 192 7.52 23.88 15.19
C ILE A 192 8.28 25.15 15.56
N GLU A 193 9.58 25.22 15.27
CA GLU A 193 10.43 26.35 15.65
C GLU A 193 10.30 27.54 14.67
N ASN A 194 11.17 28.55 14.81
CA ASN A 194 10.98 29.83 14.12
C ASN A 194 11.18 29.72 12.61
N ASN A 195 10.32 30.40 11.86
CA ASN A 195 10.29 30.42 10.39
C ASN A 195 10.20 29.03 9.73
N ALA A 196 9.84 27.98 10.47
CA ALA A 196 9.54 26.68 9.87
C ALA A 196 8.20 26.74 9.13
N ILE A 197 8.10 26.00 8.03
CA ILE A 197 6.91 25.94 7.18
C ILE A 197 6.47 24.48 7.08
N VAL A 198 5.26 24.18 7.52
CA VAL A 198 4.61 22.89 7.36
C VAL A 198 3.41 23.10 6.43
N MET A 199 3.54 22.58 5.21
CA MET A 199 2.50 22.57 4.20
C MET A 199 1.70 21.28 4.32
N GLY A 200 0.89 21.17 5.37
CA GLY A 200 0.08 20.00 5.71
C GLY A 200 -0.60 20.14 7.07
N ASP A 201 -1.33 19.10 7.46
CA ASP A 201 -1.99 18.96 8.75
C ASP A 201 -0.99 18.53 9.84
N ILE A 202 -1.30 18.88 11.09
CA ILE A 202 -0.56 18.38 12.26
C ILE A 202 -1.51 17.59 13.16
N THR A 203 -1.16 16.34 13.44
CA THR A 203 -1.96 15.47 14.31
C THR A 203 -1.13 15.02 15.52
N THR A 204 -1.72 15.06 16.71
CA THR A 204 -1.11 14.52 17.93
C THR A 204 -2.02 13.49 18.60
N GLY A 205 -1.48 12.75 19.55
CA GLY A 205 -2.29 11.88 20.39
C GLY A 205 -3.21 12.67 21.34
N PRO A 206 -4.23 12.02 21.92
CA PRO A 206 -5.12 12.63 22.92
C PRO A 206 -4.36 13.31 24.06
N GLY A 207 -4.59 14.60 24.24
CA GLY A 207 -3.94 15.43 25.26
C GLY A 207 -2.59 16.03 24.85
N GLY A 208 -2.10 15.72 23.65
CA GLY A 208 -0.93 16.38 23.06
C GLY A 208 -1.19 17.86 22.79
N THR A 209 -0.12 18.64 22.65
CA THR A 209 -0.23 20.02 22.14
C THR A 209 0.90 20.34 21.17
N VAL A 210 0.65 21.26 20.26
CA VAL A 210 1.64 21.79 19.31
C VAL A 210 2.21 23.11 19.84
N LEU A 211 3.54 23.22 19.90
CA LEU A 211 4.25 24.46 20.17
C LEU A 211 4.65 25.11 18.84
N VAL A 212 4.20 26.34 18.60
CA VAL A 212 4.47 27.07 17.36
C VAL A 212 5.36 28.28 17.64
N GLY A 213 6.52 28.31 16.98
CA GLY A 213 7.53 29.33 17.06
C GLY A 213 7.18 30.59 16.26
N ASN A 214 8.03 31.60 16.35
CA ASN A 214 7.76 32.88 15.70
C ASN A 214 7.85 32.75 14.16
N ASN A 215 6.89 33.35 13.46
CA ASN A 215 6.75 33.28 11.99
C ASN A 215 6.66 31.86 11.41
N ALA A 216 6.40 30.83 12.23
CA ALA A 216 6.12 29.51 11.72
C ALA A 216 4.77 29.50 10.96
N ILE A 217 4.71 28.72 9.89
CA ILE A 217 3.51 28.59 9.04
C ILE A 217 3.06 27.13 9.08
N ILE A 218 1.77 26.93 9.30
CA ILE A 218 1.09 25.65 9.17
C ILE A 218 -0.09 25.91 8.23
N SER A 219 -0.12 25.26 7.07
CA SER A 219 -1.20 25.46 6.09
C SER A 219 -2.46 24.66 6.42
N GLY A 220 -2.31 23.51 7.08
CA GLY A 220 -3.39 22.61 7.43
C GLY A 220 -3.98 22.80 8.82
N GLU A 221 -4.82 21.84 9.21
CA GLU A 221 -5.53 21.79 10.48
C GLU A 221 -4.71 21.09 11.58
N GLN A 222 -5.04 21.41 12.84
CA GLN A 222 -4.45 20.74 14.00
C GLN A 222 -5.47 19.84 14.68
N SER A 223 -5.16 18.55 14.83
CA SER A 223 -6.00 17.59 15.53
C SER A 223 -5.22 16.84 16.62
N HIS A 224 -5.94 16.28 17.59
CA HIS A 224 -5.35 15.69 18.79
C HIS A 224 -5.95 14.30 19.10
N GLU A 225 -6.40 13.57 18.07
CA GLU A 225 -7.12 12.30 18.20
C GLU A 225 -6.32 11.11 17.65
N ASN A 226 -5.05 11.32 17.36
CA ASN A 226 -4.25 10.37 16.61
C ASN A 226 -3.88 9.14 17.46
N THR A 227 -4.12 7.95 16.92
CA THR A 227 -3.89 6.67 17.62
C THR A 227 -3.42 5.57 16.66
N VAL A 228 -2.45 5.90 15.79
CA VAL A 228 -1.88 4.95 14.82
C VAL A 228 -1.12 3.86 15.56
N THR A 229 -1.28 2.59 15.18
CA THR A 229 -0.48 1.51 15.78
C THR A 229 0.81 1.33 15.00
N LEU A 230 1.95 1.61 15.62
CA LEU A 230 3.27 1.33 15.06
C LEU A 230 3.75 -0.05 15.54
N SER A 231 3.97 -0.97 14.61
CA SER A 231 4.50 -2.30 14.92
C SER A 231 6.02 -2.28 14.85
N SER A 232 6.70 -2.84 15.86
CA SER A 232 8.15 -3.02 15.80
C SER A 232 8.57 -3.79 14.54
N VAL A 233 9.71 -3.41 13.99
CA VAL A 233 10.27 -4.10 12.82
C VAL A 233 10.64 -5.53 13.19
N THR A 234 10.29 -6.46 12.31
CA THR A 234 10.78 -7.84 12.37
C THR A 234 11.57 -8.13 11.09
N VAL A 235 12.77 -8.68 11.25
CA VAL A 235 13.59 -9.06 10.08
C VAL A 235 13.00 -10.32 9.45
N PRO A 236 12.84 -10.38 8.12
CA PRO A 236 12.39 -11.58 7.42
C PRO A 236 13.24 -12.82 7.78
N GLU A 237 12.60 -13.95 8.04
CA GLU A 237 13.28 -15.16 8.55
C GLU A 237 14.32 -15.71 7.57
N ASP A 238 14.04 -15.61 6.27
CA ASP A 238 14.97 -15.94 5.19
C ASP A 238 16.25 -15.10 5.28
N LEU A 239 16.12 -13.79 5.46
CA LEU A 239 17.24 -12.85 5.60
C LEU A 239 18.00 -13.04 6.93
N ALA A 240 17.27 -13.27 8.03
CA ALA A 240 17.83 -13.52 9.34
C ALA A 240 18.66 -14.82 9.39
N SER A 241 18.23 -15.86 8.66
CA SER A 241 18.87 -17.17 8.61
C SER A 241 20.19 -17.21 7.83
N LEU A 242 20.49 -16.17 7.04
CA LEU A 242 21.73 -16.09 6.27
C LEU A 242 22.96 -16.11 7.18
N SER A 243 24.04 -16.72 6.68
CA SER A 243 25.36 -16.58 7.28
C SER A 243 25.91 -15.17 7.02
N SER A 244 26.37 -14.50 8.07
CA SER A 244 27.03 -13.19 7.91
C SER A 244 28.28 -13.34 7.02
N LEU A 245 28.41 -12.44 6.05
CA LEU A 245 29.55 -12.33 5.15
C LEU A 245 30.69 -11.49 5.74
N GLY A 246 30.57 -11.09 7.02
CA GLY A 246 31.51 -10.19 7.69
C GLY A 246 31.15 -8.73 7.47
N ASN A 247 32.15 -7.85 7.47
CA ASN A 247 31.96 -6.41 7.30
C ASN A 247 32.39 -5.98 5.89
N ILE A 248 31.70 -4.98 5.35
CA ILE A 248 32.16 -4.22 4.20
C ILE A 248 32.99 -3.06 4.75
N SER A 249 34.25 -2.98 4.34
CA SER A 249 35.14 -1.87 4.68
C SER A 249 35.79 -1.36 3.41
N LEU A 250 35.35 -0.18 2.97
CA LEU A 250 35.85 0.48 1.77
C LEU A 250 36.80 1.61 2.17
N SER A 251 37.90 1.77 1.44
CA SER A 251 38.85 2.86 1.67
C SER A 251 39.46 3.35 0.37
N ASN A 252 40.07 4.54 0.36
CA ASN A 252 40.97 4.99 -0.72
C ASN A 252 40.35 4.97 -2.13
N ASN A 253 39.18 5.57 -2.30
CA ASN A 253 38.42 5.60 -3.55
C ASN A 253 38.03 4.22 -4.11
N GLN A 254 37.95 3.20 -3.24
CA GLN A 254 37.39 1.91 -3.63
C GLN A 254 35.90 2.03 -3.98
N ALA A 255 35.51 1.30 -5.03
CA ALA A 255 34.12 1.09 -5.38
C ALA A 255 33.79 -0.40 -5.31
N MET A 256 32.67 -0.74 -4.69
CA MET A 256 32.12 -2.09 -4.63
C MET A 256 30.74 -2.10 -5.29
N THR A 257 30.39 -3.20 -5.95
CA THR A 257 29.05 -3.40 -6.52
C THR A 257 28.42 -4.62 -5.89
N ILE A 258 27.21 -4.45 -5.36
CA ILE A 258 26.34 -5.53 -4.88
C ILE A 258 25.26 -5.69 -5.94
N THR A 259 25.20 -6.88 -6.52
CA THR A 259 24.16 -7.24 -7.49
C THR A 259 22.91 -7.74 -6.78
N ALA A 260 21.81 -7.89 -7.51
CA ALA A 260 20.56 -8.43 -6.98
C ALA A 260 20.73 -9.68 -6.08
N GLY A 261 20.07 -9.67 -4.92
CA GLY A 261 20.11 -10.75 -3.94
C GLY A 261 20.01 -10.30 -2.49
N ASP A 262 20.02 -11.29 -1.60
CA ASP A 262 19.91 -11.10 -0.15
C ASP A 262 21.26 -11.29 0.52
N TYR A 263 21.65 -10.32 1.34
CA TYR A 263 22.95 -10.33 1.99
C TYR A 263 22.84 -9.96 3.46
N LYS A 264 23.69 -10.60 4.26
CA LYS A 264 23.85 -10.30 5.68
C LYS A 264 25.28 -9.85 5.95
N TYR A 265 25.45 -8.63 6.43
CA TYR A 265 26.73 -8.06 6.83
C TYR A 265 26.67 -7.61 8.28
N GLY A 266 27.84 -7.48 8.93
CA GLY A 266 27.93 -6.84 10.23
C GLY A 266 27.79 -5.33 10.10
N GLN A 267 28.69 -4.72 9.34
CA GLN A 267 28.79 -3.28 9.19
C GLN A 267 29.18 -2.92 7.75
N ILE A 268 28.73 -1.75 7.30
CA ILE A 268 29.25 -1.03 6.14
C ILE A 268 30.01 0.19 6.68
N SER A 269 31.33 0.16 6.55
CA SER A 269 32.20 1.29 6.87
C SER A 269 32.96 1.75 5.64
N ALA A 270 33.22 3.05 5.59
CA ALA A 270 33.76 3.70 4.42
C ALA A 270 34.57 4.94 4.76
N GLU A 271 35.73 5.06 4.10
CA GLU A 271 36.66 6.17 4.26
C GLU A 271 37.21 6.65 2.92
N ASN A 272 37.43 7.96 2.77
CA ASN A 272 38.16 8.56 1.66
C ASN A 272 37.56 8.28 0.27
N GLY A 273 36.34 8.78 0.01
CA GLY A 273 35.79 8.94 -1.36
C GLY A 273 35.35 7.64 -2.02
N THR A 274 34.73 6.75 -1.25
CA THR A 274 34.36 5.39 -1.68
C THR A 274 32.93 5.33 -2.21
N ALA A 275 32.62 4.28 -2.98
CA ALA A 275 31.28 4.05 -3.52
C ALA A 275 30.80 2.61 -3.29
N LEU A 276 29.53 2.48 -2.90
CA LEU A 276 28.81 1.20 -2.88
C LEU A 276 27.67 1.27 -3.88
N ASN A 277 27.80 0.59 -5.01
CA ASN A 277 26.80 0.58 -6.06
C ASN A 277 25.87 -0.61 -5.89
N ILE A 278 24.56 -0.37 -5.93
CA ILE A 278 23.52 -1.38 -5.87
C ILE A 278 22.95 -1.57 -7.27
N ASP A 279 23.12 -2.78 -7.83
CA ASP A 279 22.75 -3.13 -9.21
C ASP A 279 21.69 -4.25 -9.20
N GLY A 280 20.42 -3.84 -9.33
CA GLY A 280 19.24 -4.70 -9.17
C GLY A 280 18.64 -4.67 -7.76
N ASP A 281 17.76 -5.63 -7.46
CA ASP A 281 17.01 -5.67 -6.20
C ASP A 281 17.81 -6.32 -5.08
N VAL A 282 18.16 -5.53 -4.06
CA VAL A 282 19.04 -5.95 -2.96
C VAL A 282 18.36 -5.78 -1.61
N ARG A 283 18.37 -6.84 -0.79
CA ARG A 283 18.02 -6.76 0.63
C ARG A 283 19.27 -6.97 1.48
N LEU A 284 19.58 -5.99 2.32
CA LEU A 284 20.68 -6.04 3.27
C LEU A 284 20.15 -6.20 4.68
N TYR A 285 20.76 -7.11 5.45
CA TYR A 285 20.62 -7.15 6.90
C TYR A 285 21.94 -6.83 7.57
N LEU A 286 21.97 -5.74 8.34
CA LEU A 286 23.11 -5.24 9.06
C LEU A 286 22.96 -5.52 10.56
N THR A 287 23.85 -6.35 11.10
CA THR A 287 23.74 -6.84 12.50
C THR A 287 24.67 -6.11 13.49
N GLY A 288 25.57 -5.27 12.99
CA GLY A 288 26.53 -4.53 13.79
C GLY A 288 25.90 -3.30 14.43
N LEU A 289 26.34 -2.96 15.64
CA LEU A 289 25.83 -1.80 16.38
C LEU A 289 26.04 -0.47 15.64
N ALA A 290 27.14 -0.35 14.90
CA ALA A 290 27.39 0.72 13.94
C ALA A 290 27.15 0.14 12.54
N ALA A 291 25.90 0.03 12.14
CA ALA A 291 25.49 -0.69 10.94
C ALA A 291 26.00 0.00 9.67
N ILE A 292 25.82 1.32 9.61
CA ILE A 292 26.42 2.19 8.60
C ILE A 292 27.10 3.32 9.35
N ASP A 293 28.43 3.39 9.23
CA ASP A 293 29.23 4.42 9.85
C ASP A 293 30.16 5.02 8.80
N VAL A 294 29.85 6.26 8.41
CA VAL A 294 30.59 6.94 7.35
C VAL A 294 31.25 8.19 7.92
N GLU A 295 32.57 8.10 8.10
CA GLU A 295 33.36 9.23 8.61
C GLU A 295 33.74 10.21 7.51
N ASN A 296 34.00 9.76 6.27
CA ASN A 296 34.40 10.61 5.14
C ASN A 296 34.01 10.02 3.78
N SER A 297 32.92 10.54 3.19
CA SER A 297 32.53 10.36 1.78
C SER A 297 32.38 8.90 1.34
N LEU A 298 31.23 8.32 1.68
CA LEU A 298 30.65 7.13 1.03
C LEU A 298 29.47 7.57 0.18
N ASP A 299 29.46 7.18 -1.08
CA ASP A 299 28.29 7.27 -1.91
C ASP A 299 27.67 5.88 -2.05
N ILE A 300 26.53 5.65 -1.39
CA ILE A 300 25.70 4.47 -1.65
C ILE A 300 24.82 4.81 -2.86
N ASN A 301 25.14 4.26 -4.02
CA ASN A 301 24.44 4.56 -5.27
C ASN A 301 23.48 3.43 -5.63
N ILE A 302 22.18 3.67 -5.54
CA ILE A 302 21.18 2.77 -6.10
C ILE A 302 21.09 3.10 -7.59
N LEU A 303 21.55 2.18 -8.43
CA LEU A 303 21.58 2.38 -9.87
C LEU A 303 20.16 2.34 -10.46
N GLU A 304 20.01 2.89 -11.67
CA GLU A 304 18.76 2.84 -12.43
C GLU A 304 18.19 1.43 -12.53
N GLY A 305 16.93 1.26 -12.12
CA GLY A 305 16.25 -0.04 -12.08
C GLY A 305 16.66 -0.95 -10.92
N GLY A 306 17.49 -0.48 -9.98
CA GLY A 306 17.80 -1.17 -8.73
C GLY A 306 16.89 -0.73 -7.58
N SER A 307 16.86 -1.56 -6.53
CA SER A 307 16.20 -1.24 -5.26
C SER A 307 17.04 -1.73 -4.09
N LEU A 308 16.94 -1.03 -2.96
CA LEU A 308 17.68 -1.33 -1.75
C LEU A 308 16.74 -1.31 -0.54
N ILE A 309 16.61 -2.46 0.12
CA ILE A 309 15.94 -2.59 1.41
C ILE A 309 17.00 -2.90 2.46
N ILE A 310 17.11 -2.07 3.49
CA ILE A 310 18.04 -2.26 4.61
C ILE A 310 17.24 -2.61 5.86
N TYR A 311 17.51 -3.77 6.45
CA TYR A 311 17.18 -4.09 7.83
C TYR A 311 18.41 -3.87 8.70
N THR A 312 18.28 -3.17 9.82
CA THR A 312 19.42 -2.87 10.70
C THR A 312 19.10 -3.07 12.18
N ASP A 313 19.98 -3.81 12.87
CA ASP A 313 19.97 -3.93 14.35
C ASP A 313 20.76 -2.81 15.03
N GLY A 314 21.47 -1.99 14.26
CA GLY A 314 22.32 -0.93 14.78
C GLY A 314 22.06 0.42 14.12
N VAL A 315 22.90 1.37 14.50
CA VAL A 315 22.82 2.77 14.10
C VAL A 315 23.23 2.94 12.64
N ILE A 316 22.42 3.69 11.90
CA ILE A 316 22.77 4.24 10.59
C ILE A 316 23.15 5.70 10.80
N SER A 317 24.39 6.03 10.47
CA SER A 317 24.88 7.40 10.54
C SER A 317 25.53 7.83 9.24
N ILE A 318 24.89 8.81 8.59
CA ILE A 318 25.35 9.42 7.34
C ILE A 318 25.83 10.83 7.66
N ARG A 319 27.16 11.01 7.75
CA ARG A 319 27.83 12.27 8.12
C ARG A 319 28.84 12.67 7.05
N ASN A 320 29.40 13.88 7.15
CA ASN A 320 30.64 14.29 6.46
C ASN A 320 30.74 13.93 4.96
N ASN A 321 29.94 14.62 4.12
CA ASN A 321 29.85 14.42 2.66
C ASN A 321 29.50 12.99 2.21
N ALA A 322 29.06 12.12 3.12
CA ALA A 322 28.43 10.86 2.75
C ALA A 322 27.05 11.11 2.15
N SER A 323 26.65 10.25 1.23
CA SER A 323 25.36 10.34 0.57
C SER A 323 24.78 8.96 0.28
N ILE A 324 23.45 8.87 0.33
CA ILE A 324 22.72 7.74 -0.24
C ILE A 324 22.02 8.27 -1.48
N ASN A 325 22.65 8.05 -2.63
CA ASN A 325 22.17 8.50 -3.93
C ASN A 325 21.28 7.42 -4.52
N ASN A 326 19.99 7.59 -4.30
CA ASN A 326 19.01 6.83 -5.05
C ASN A 326 18.84 7.45 -6.44
N LEU A 327 19.55 6.93 -7.44
CA LEU A 327 19.60 7.53 -8.77
C LEU A 327 18.28 7.39 -9.54
N THR A 328 17.41 6.46 -9.12
CA THR A 328 16.04 6.34 -9.65
C THR A 328 15.17 7.54 -9.26
N GLN A 329 15.55 8.24 -8.17
CA GLN A 329 14.76 9.28 -7.50
C GLN A 329 13.36 8.83 -7.06
N ASP A 330 13.10 7.52 -7.05
CA ASP A 330 11.88 6.91 -6.54
C ASP A 330 12.07 6.52 -5.06
N PRO A 331 11.41 7.20 -4.11
CA PRO A 331 11.50 6.88 -2.69
C PRO A 331 11.11 5.44 -2.34
N GLN A 332 10.34 4.72 -3.19
CA GLN A 332 10.05 3.29 -2.96
C GLN A 332 11.27 2.39 -3.19
N ALA A 333 12.26 2.85 -3.98
CA ALA A 333 13.47 2.09 -4.29
C ALA A 333 14.49 2.07 -3.15
N LEU A 334 14.36 2.92 -2.12
CA LEU A 334 15.17 2.87 -0.91
C LEU A 334 14.25 2.74 0.31
N GLN A 335 14.37 1.63 1.04
CA GLN A 335 13.62 1.40 2.27
C GLN A 335 14.59 1.05 3.41
N ILE A 336 14.44 1.72 4.55
CA ILE A 336 15.24 1.47 5.74
C ILE A 336 14.32 1.06 6.88
N TYR A 337 14.53 -0.14 7.40
CA TYR A 337 13.82 -0.74 8.51
C TYR A 337 14.76 -0.95 9.69
N SER A 338 14.55 -0.22 10.79
CA SER A 338 15.39 -0.33 11.98
C SER A 338 14.71 -1.15 13.07
N THR A 339 15.39 -2.19 13.55
CA THR A 339 15.03 -2.94 14.77
C THR A 339 15.73 -2.40 16.01
N TYR A 340 16.62 -1.41 15.84
CA TYR A 340 17.34 -0.77 16.94
C TYR A 340 16.35 -0.03 17.86
N ASP A 341 16.51 -0.20 19.18
CA ASP A 341 15.64 0.36 20.22
C ASP A 341 16.33 1.42 21.09
N GLY A 342 17.58 1.76 20.74
CA GLY A 342 18.37 2.78 21.43
C GLY A 342 18.11 4.19 20.93
N THR A 343 18.93 5.15 21.35
CA THR A 343 18.86 6.54 20.89
C THR A 343 19.62 6.72 19.58
N ASP A 344 19.16 7.65 18.75
CA ASP A 344 19.86 8.09 17.53
C ASP A 344 20.15 6.94 16.56
N GLY A 345 19.17 6.04 16.38
CA GLY A 345 19.31 4.88 15.51
C GLY A 345 19.42 5.22 14.04
N VAL A 346 18.85 6.34 13.61
CA VAL A 346 18.99 6.83 12.23
C VAL A 346 19.34 8.32 12.26
N VAL A 347 20.51 8.65 11.74
CA VAL A 347 21.05 10.01 11.77
C VAL A 347 21.56 10.41 10.40
N PHE A 348 20.95 11.46 9.84
CA PHE A 348 21.39 12.16 8.64
C PHE A 348 21.91 13.53 9.03
N GLU A 349 23.23 13.69 9.08
CA GLU A 349 23.92 14.96 9.34
C GLU A 349 24.81 15.30 8.14
N ASN A 350 24.19 15.44 6.97
CA ASN A 350 24.88 15.74 5.72
C ASN A 350 24.20 16.88 4.95
N ASN A 351 24.93 17.45 3.99
CA ASN A 351 24.39 18.44 3.07
C ASN A 351 24.03 17.73 1.76
N GLY A 352 22.94 16.95 1.77
CA GLY A 352 22.59 16.08 0.66
C GLY A 352 21.11 15.68 0.64
N ASN A 353 20.70 15.12 -0.49
CA ASN A 353 19.35 14.62 -0.70
C ASN A 353 19.31 13.11 -0.42
N VAL A 354 18.24 12.64 0.21
CA VAL A 354 17.95 11.21 0.39
C VAL A 354 16.55 10.96 -0.17
N TYR A 355 16.44 10.09 -1.18
CA TYR A 355 15.14 9.66 -1.70
C TYR A 355 14.83 8.26 -1.16
N GLY A 356 13.93 8.16 -0.19
CA GLY A 356 13.66 6.88 0.47
C GLY A 356 12.60 6.95 1.57
N ALA A 357 12.18 5.78 2.03
CA ALA A 357 11.25 5.60 3.14
C ALA A 357 11.94 4.97 4.35
N ILE A 358 11.80 5.58 5.53
CA ILE A 358 12.51 5.17 6.75
C ILE A 358 11.50 4.81 7.83
N TYR A 359 11.53 3.56 8.28
CA TYR A 359 10.69 3.02 9.34
C TYR A 359 11.53 2.51 10.51
N ALA A 360 11.56 3.27 11.59
CA ALA A 360 12.38 3.05 12.78
C ALA A 360 11.56 3.33 14.07
N PRO A 361 10.42 2.62 14.28
CA PRO A 361 9.42 2.98 15.29
C PRO A 361 9.94 2.94 16.74
N ASP A 362 11.01 2.19 16.98
CA ASP A 362 11.58 1.98 18.32
C ASP A 362 12.81 2.87 18.62
N THR A 363 13.26 3.72 17.67
CA THR A 363 14.42 4.60 17.85
C THR A 363 14.20 6.01 17.29
N ASN A 364 15.08 6.95 17.64
CA ASN A 364 15.02 8.32 17.17
C ASN A 364 15.57 8.44 15.74
N ILE A 365 14.96 9.34 14.96
CA ILE A 365 15.43 9.78 13.66
C ILE A 365 15.81 11.26 13.77
N THR A 366 17.03 11.59 13.37
CA THR A 366 17.54 12.96 13.34
C THR A 366 17.98 13.33 11.92
N ILE A 367 17.45 14.43 11.39
CA ILE A 367 17.74 14.97 10.05
C ILE A 367 18.21 16.40 10.22
N GLU A 368 19.48 16.66 9.96
CA GLU A 368 20.09 17.96 10.20
C GLU A 368 21.08 18.37 9.10
N ASN A 369 21.55 19.62 9.19
CA ASN A 369 22.66 20.16 8.42
C ASN A 369 22.40 20.27 6.91
N ASN A 370 21.21 20.76 6.53
CA ASN A 370 20.74 20.86 5.14
C ASN A 370 20.55 19.49 4.46
N ALA A 371 20.18 18.47 5.24
CA ALA A 371 19.71 17.21 4.71
C ALA A 371 18.25 17.34 4.22
N TYR A 372 18.00 16.93 2.99
CA TYR A 372 16.67 16.95 2.37
C TYR A 372 16.18 15.53 2.13
N VAL A 373 15.10 15.13 2.81
CA VAL A 373 14.49 13.82 2.63
C VAL A 373 13.33 13.95 1.65
N TYR A 374 13.37 13.18 0.57
CA TYR A 374 12.29 12.99 -0.38
C TYR A 374 11.67 11.63 -0.13
N GLY A 375 10.51 11.59 0.52
CA GLY A 375 9.88 10.36 0.99
C GLY A 375 9.26 10.55 2.36
N ALA A 376 9.29 9.53 3.22
CA ALA A 376 8.60 9.56 4.50
C ALA A 376 9.43 8.95 5.62
N VAL A 377 9.26 9.47 6.84
CA VAL A 377 9.99 8.99 8.01
C VAL A 377 9.04 8.65 9.16
N VAL A 378 9.27 7.51 9.80
CA VAL A 378 8.52 7.05 10.97
C VAL A 378 9.49 6.64 12.05
N GLY A 379 9.46 7.32 13.20
CA GLY A 379 10.40 7.10 14.31
C GLY A 379 9.70 6.93 15.67
N SER A 380 10.47 6.60 16.70
CA SER A 380 10.05 6.83 18.08
C SER A 380 9.99 8.32 18.38
N GLN A 381 10.99 9.07 17.93
CA GLN A 381 11.00 10.53 17.86
C GLN A 381 11.57 10.94 16.51
N VAL A 382 11.09 12.05 15.96
CA VAL A 382 11.61 12.61 14.71
C VAL A 382 12.05 14.05 14.97
N GLU A 383 13.29 14.36 14.68
CA GLU A 383 13.84 15.71 14.72
C GLU A 383 14.37 16.08 13.34
N VAL A 384 13.89 17.20 12.82
CA VAL A 384 14.40 17.83 11.60
C VAL A 384 14.90 19.20 11.99
N ALA A 385 16.19 19.50 11.86
CA ALA A 385 16.73 20.79 12.27
C ALA A 385 17.76 21.35 11.28
N ASN A 386 18.33 22.50 11.61
CA ASN A 386 19.47 23.08 10.88
C ASN A 386 19.25 23.21 9.35
N ASN A 387 18.10 23.75 8.95
CA ASN A 387 17.66 23.95 7.55
C ASN A 387 17.49 22.65 6.74
N GLY A 388 17.19 21.53 7.39
CA GLY A 388 16.70 20.33 6.70
C GLY A 388 15.31 20.54 6.10
N ALA A 389 14.86 19.60 5.27
CA ALA A 389 13.50 19.58 4.75
C ALA A 389 13.01 18.14 4.55
N ILE A 390 11.69 17.97 4.60
CA ILE A 390 11.02 16.73 4.20
C ILE A 390 10.04 17.07 3.08
N HIS A 391 10.24 16.44 1.93
CA HIS A 391 9.33 16.45 0.80
C HIS A 391 8.63 15.10 0.77
N TYR A 392 7.41 15.05 1.30
CA TYR A 392 6.65 13.80 1.37
C TYR A 392 6.28 13.28 -0.01
N ASP A 393 6.57 12.01 -0.28
CA ASP A 393 6.06 11.35 -1.49
C ASP A 393 4.75 10.64 -1.17
N GLU A 394 3.64 11.19 -1.67
CA GLU A 394 2.30 10.65 -1.46
C GLU A 394 2.13 9.21 -1.98
N ASN A 395 2.95 8.80 -2.95
CA ASN A 395 2.92 7.42 -3.43
C ASN A 395 3.41 6.41 -2.37
N LEU A 396 4.14 6.85 -1.34
CA LEU A 396 4.56 5.98 -0.23
C LEU A 396 3.39 5.52 0.63
N ALA A 397 2.23 6.18 0.59
CA ALA A 397 1.02 5.66 1.21
C ALA A 397 0.60 4.29 0.64
N ASN A 398 1.05 3.94 -0.57
CA ASN A 398 0.81 2.64 -1.19
C ASN A 398 1.82 1.55 -0.78
N LEU A 399 2.89 1.92 -0.09
CA LEU A 399 4.01 1.04 0.24
C LEU A 399 3.77 0.33 1.59
N ASN A 400 3.72 -1.02 1.56
CA ASN A 400 3.70 -1.89 2.75
C ASN A 400 2.65 -1.56 3.83
N GLY A 401 1.53 -0.92 3.47
CA GLY A 401 0.43 -0.68 4.40
C GLY A 401 -0.28 -1.97 4.79
N THR A 402 -0.73 -2.07 6.04
CA THR A 402 -1.59 -3.17 6.47
C THR A 402 -2.96 -2.98 5.81
N PRO A 403 -3.50 -3.99 5.08
CA PRO A 403 -4.82 -3.88 4.52
C PRO A 403 -5.84 -3.58 5.62
N SER A 404 -6.53 -2.46 5.49
CA SER A 404 -7.75 -2.17 6.25
C SER A 404 -8.90 -2.78 5.48
N GLY A 405 -9.82 -3.47 6.14
CA GLY A 405 -11.06 -3.92 5.49
C GLY A 405 -12.03 -2.78 5.18
N ASP A 406 -11.57 -1.53 5.10
CA ASP A 406 -12.34 -0.41 4.59
C ASP A 406 -12.33 -0.40 3.06
N PRO A 407 -13.49 -0.59 2.39
CA PRO A 407 -13.57 -0.55 0.94
C PRO A 407 -13.28 0.87 0.42
N GLN A 408 -12.30 1.01 -0.47
CA GLN A 408 -12.00 2.27 -1.18
C GLN A 408 -12.70 2.35 -2.53
N ASP A 409 -12.77 1.22 -3.24
CA ASP A 409 -13.40 1.14 -4.55
C ASP A 409 -14.08 -0.21 -4.75
N TRP A 410 -15.15 -0.23 -5.55
CA TRP A 410 -15.97 -1.40 -5.83
C TRP A 410 -16.33 -1.43 -7.32
N GLN A 411 -16.10 -2.58 -7.96
CA GLN A 411 -16.53 -2.82 -9.34
C GLN A 411 -17.00 -4.26 -9.56
N GLU A 412 -17.99 -4.43 -10.44
CA GLU A 412 -18.38 -5.74 -10.99
C GLU A 412 -17.51 -6.01 -12.23
N ILE A 413 -16.93 -7.21 -12.34
CA ILE A 413 -15.96 -7.59 -13.39
C ILE A 413 -16.41 -8.76 -14.25
#